data_AF-A0A1F4GG20-F1
#
_entry.id   AF-A0A1F4GG20-F1
#
_cell.length_a   1.000
_cell.length_b   1.000
_cell.length_c   1.000
_cell.angle_alpha   90.00
_cell.angle_beta   90.00
_cell.angle_gamma   90.00
#
_symmetry.space_group_name_H-M   'P 1'
#
loop_
_entity.id
_entity.type
_entity.pdbx_description
1 polymer ?
#
loop_
_entity_poly.entity_id
_entity_poly.type
_entity_poly.pdbx_seq_one_letter_code
_entity_poly.pdbx_strand_id
1 'polypeptide(L)' 'MEILYVLIPVSVLLVLAILAVLGWAIHSGQFEDIEAEGHRILQAGEDNSQDNVERHQE' A
#
# COMPACT_ATOMS: atom_id res chain seq x y z
N MET A 1 36.75 20.03 1.56
CA MET A 1 36.07 20.46 0.31
C MET A 1 35.96 19.33 -0.71
N GLU A 2 36.86 18.36 -0.72
CA GLU A 2 36.91 17.28 -1.72
C GLU A 2 35.75 16.28 -1.61
N ILE A 3 35.32 15.98 -0.38
CA ILE A 3 34.23 15.04 -0.11
C ILE A 3 32.87 15.49 -0.69
N LEU A 4 32.65 16.80 -0.84
CA LEU A 4 31.42 17.35 -1.42
C LEU A 4 31.28 16.93 -2.89
N TYR A 5 32.39 16.81 -3.62
CA TYR A 5 32.37 16.37 -5.02
C TYR A 5 31.96 14.91 -5.19
N VAL A 6 32.10 14.09 -4.14
CA VAL A 6 31.63 12.69 -4.14
C VAL A 6 30.22 12.60 -3.56
N LEU A 7 29.94 13.34 -2.49
CA LEU A 7 28.64 13.29 -1.82
C LEU A 7 27.49 13.84 -2.67
N ILE A 8 27.71 14.91 -3.43
CA ILE A 8 26.69 15.50 -4.31
C ILE A 8 26.21 14.50 -5.38
N PRO A 9 27.07 13.90 -6.22
CA PRO A 9 26.61 12.96 -7.23
C PRO A 9 26.03 11.68 -6.61
N VAL A 10 26.57 11.21 -5.48
CA VAL A 10 26.01 10.07 -4.75
C VAL A 10 24.60 10.36 -4.26
N SER A 11 24.33 11.57 -3.73
CA SER A 11 22.99 11.92 -3.28
C SER A 11 22.00 12.04 -4.44
N VAL A 12 22.43 12.63 -5.57
CA VAL A 12 21.61 12.71 -6.78
C VAL A 12 21.25 11.32 -7.30
N LEU A 13 22.22 10.41 -7.38
CA LEU A 13 21.97 9.01 -7.76
C LEU A 13 21.01 8.32 -6.79
N LEU A 14 21.15 8.57 -5.49
CA LEU A 14 20.27 8.00 -4.47
C LEU A 14 18.84 8.51 -4.64
N VAL A 15 18.64 9.81 -4.88
CA VAL A 15 17.32 10.38 -5.16
C VAL A 15 16.72 9.79 -6.44
N LEU A 16 17.51 9.67 -7.51
CA LEU A 16 17.04 9.03 -8.75
C LEU A 16 16.66 7.57 -8.54
N ALA A 17 17.42 6.83 -7.73
CA ALA A 17 17.08 5.45 -7.37
C ALA A 17 15.77 5.37 -6.59
N ILE A 18 15.55 6.25 -5.62
CA ILE A 18 14.27 6.34 -4.88
C ILE A 18 13.12 6.63 -5.84
N LEU A 19 13.27 7.62 -6.74
CA LEU A 19 12.24 7.97 -7.71
C LEU A 19 11.95 6.81 -8.69
N ALA A 20 12.97 6.07 -9.11
CA ALA A 20 12.79 4.89 -9.96
C ALA A 20 12.02 3.78 -9.24
N VAL A 21 12.38 3.47 -7.99
CA VAL A 21 11.68 2.46 -7.18
C VAL A 21 10.24 2.91 -6.90
N LEU A 22 10.03 4.17 -6.55
CA LEU A 22 8.69 4.71 -6.29
C LEU A 22 7.83 4.72 -7.54
N GLY A 23 8.38 5.14 -8.68
CA GLY A 23 7.69 5.10 -9.97
C GLY A 23 7.35 3.67 -10.40
N TRP A 24 8.25 2.73 -10.17
CA TRP A 24 7.99 1.31 -10.39
C TRP A 24 6.89 0.77 -9.48
N ALA A 25 6.88 1.13 -8.20
CA ALA A 25 5.85 0.71 -7.25
C ALA A 25 4.46 1.26 -7.63
N ILE A 26 4.40 2.51 -8.08
CA ILE A 26 3.15 3.11 -8.58
C ILE A 26 2.65 2.37 -9.83
N HIS A 27 3.54 2.10 -10.78
CA HIS A 27 3.16 1.40 -12.02
C HIS A 27 2.84 -0.09 -11.80
N SER A 28 3.41 -0.72 -10.78
CA SER A 28 3.22 -2.15 -10.50
C SER A 28 1.85 -2.50 -9.90
N GLY A 29 0.93 -1.54 -9.78
CA GLY A 29 -0.46 -1.82 -9.41
C GLY A 29 -0.65 -2.24 -7.94
N GLN A 30 0.30 -1.93 -7.05
CA GLN A 30 0.20 -2.29 -5.61
C GLN A 30 -1.04 -1.69 -4.92
N PHE A 31 -1.70 -0.72 -5.53
CA PHE A 31 -2.94 -0.12 -5.06
C PHE A 31 -4.18 -1.00 -5.30
N GLU A 32 -4.15 -1.87 -6.31
CA GLU A 32 -5.29 -2.69 -6.72
C GLU A 32 -5.58 -3.80 -5.69
N ASP A 33 -4.53 -4.29 -5.02
CA ASP A 33 -4.64 -5.25 -3.91
C ASP A 33 -5.28 -4.61 -2.66
N ILE A 34 -5.05 -3.31 -2.41
CA ILE A 34 -5.62 -2.60 -1.26
C ILE A 34 -7.12 -2.32 -1.45
N GLU A 35 -7.56 -2.04 -2.68
CA GLU A 35 -8.97 -1.83 -2.99
C GLU A 35 -9.80 -3.13 -2.79
N ALA A 36 -9.26 -4.27 -3.21
CA ALA A 36 -9.88 -5.58 -3.01
C ALA A 36 -9.97 -5.98 -1.52
N GLU A 37 -8.92 -5.73 -0.73
CA GLU A 37 -8.91 -5.97 0.72
C GLU A 37 -9.91 -5.05 1.46
N GLY A 38 -9.99 -3.78 1.06
CA GLY A 38 -10.94 -2.81 1.63
C GLY A 38 -12.39 -3.24 1.47
N HIS A 39 -12.75 -3.77 0.28
CA HIS A 39 -14.09 -4.27 0.03
C HIS A 39 -14.47 -5.46 0.92
N ARG A 40 -13.52 -6.34 1.21
CA ARG A 40 -13.72 -7.48 2.11
C ARG A 40 -13.98 -7.06 3.56
N ILE A 41 -13.26 -6.06 4.07
CA ILE A 41 -13.44 -5.59 5.46
C ILE A 41 -14.81 -4.95 5.67
N LEU A 42 -15.28 -4.16 4.69
CA LEU A 42 -16.60 -3.52 4.73
C LEU A 42 -17.73 -4.55 4.67
N GLN A 43 -17.66 -5.51 3.74
CA GLN A 43 -18.70 -6.54 3.57
C GLN A 43 -18.71 -7.57 4.71
N ALA A 44 -17.55 -7.90 5.29
CA ALA A 44 -17.46 -8.82 6.43
C ALA A 44 -18.21 -8.33 7.68
N GLY A 45 -18.44 -7.01 7.81
CA GLY A 45 -19.22 -6.42 8.89
C GLY A 45 -20.74 -6.57 8.73
N GLU A 46 -21.25 -6.69 7.49
CA GLU A 46 -22.69 -6.83 7.23
C GLU A 46 -23.18 -8.28 7.36
N ASP A 47 -22.35 -9.26 7.01
CA ASP A 47 -22.72 -10.69 7.05
C ASP A 47 -22.91 -11.23 8.49
N ASN A 48 -22.10 -10.74 9.45
CA ASN A 48 -22.20 -11.14 10.86
C ASN A 48 -23.48 -10.66 11.57
N SER A 49 -24.23 -9.72 10.98
CA SER A 49 -25.44 -9.19 11.59
C SER A 49 -26.70 -10.00 11.23
N GLN A 50 -26.67 -10.82 10.17
CA GLN A 50 -27.82 -11.64 9.78
C GLN A 50 -27.83 -13.03 10.42
N ASP A 51 -26.66 -13.65 10.66
CA ASP A 51 -26.55 -14.96 11.32
C ASP A 51 -26.98 -14.94 12.81
N ASN A 52 -26.74 -13.83 13.53
CA ASN A 52 -27.07 -13.72 14.95
C ASN A 52 -28.58 -13.50 15.21
N VAL A 53 -29.34 -12.99 14.23
CA VAL A 53 -30.78 -12.69 14.40
C VAL A 53 -31.64 -13.95 14.29
N GLU A 54 -31.25 -14.95 13.49
CA GLU A 54 -31.96 -16.23 13.39
C GLU A 54 -31.64 -17.18 14.56
N ARG A 55 -30.41 -17.13 15.10
CA ARG A 55 -29.94 -18.03 16.18
C ARG A 55 -30.48 -17.71 17.57
N HIS A 56 -31.15 -16.57 17.74
CA HIS A 56 -31.72 -16.12 19.03
C HIS A 56 -33.23 -16.38 19.16
N GLN A 57 -33.87 -17.02 18.17
CA GLN A 57 -35.31 -17.38 18.20
C GLN A 57 -35.59 -18.88 18.36
N GLU A 58 -34.57 -19.73 18.58
CA GLU A 58 -34.73 -21.16 18.93
C GLU A 58 -34.55 -21.45 20.42
#